data_AF-I8I9Z6-F1
#
_entry.id   AF-I8I9Z6-F1
#
_cell.length_a   1.000
_cell.length_b   1.000
_cell.length_c   1.000
_cell.angle_alpha   90.00
_cell.angle_beta   90.00
_cell.angle_gamma   90.00
#
_symmetry.space_group_name_H-M   'P 1'
#
loop_
_entity.id
_entity.type
_entity.pdbx_description
1 polymer ?
#
loop_
_entity_poly.entity_id
_entity_poly.type
_entity_poly.pdbx_seq_one_letter_code
_entity_poly.pdbx_strand_id
1 'polypeptide(L)'
;MASSAENSPSPGPESSNEPTPQLNIPPDILRLRAEIFALESPITVSVTEFNNAWKYLDNIYVRNQARYGQKKTTTYYWCRLWRTKAYEPSVSDEQRKRKRTVREPIGCPCRIRIVSDGYYMTITRGKEPHNHDISALDYKLTTAARELAAQAVAKGSRPSLVARELKNSGIGGQITSKDAWNAGNVWVSRKEGRPAWQKHYPKNVGFFLIG
;
A
#
# COMPACT_ATOMS: atom_id res chain seq x y z
N MET A 1 -36.42 25.60 41.30
CA MET A 1 -36.12 25.93 39.89
C MET A 1 -34.93 25.07 39.48
N ALA A 2 -35.21 23.98 38.76
CA ALA A 2 -34.20 23.04 38.28
C ALA A 2 -33.99 23.31 36.78
N SER A 3 -32.77 23.67 36.40
CA SER A 3 -32.39 23.94 35.01
C SER A 3 -31.91 22.66 34.36
N SER A 4 -32.67 22.16 33.38
CA SER A 4 -32.32 21.02 32.54
C SER A 4 -31.24 21.42 31.54
N ALA A 5 -30.14 20.65 31.51
CA ALA A 5 -29.13 20.73 30.46
C ALA A 5 -29.63 19.98 29.22
N GLU A 6 -29.80 20.71 28.11
CA GLU A 6 -30.14 20.11 26.82
C GLU A 6 -28.91 19.43 26.21
N ASN A 7 -29.05 18.12 26.02
CA ASN A 7 -28.07 17.22 25.45
C ASN A 7 -28.04 17.42 23.93
N SER A 8 -26.92 17.91 23.38
CA SER A 8 -26.72 18.06 21.94
C SER A 8 -26.64 16.67 21.28
N PRO A 9 -27.36 16.38 20.18
CA PRO A 9 -27.27 15.09 19.51
C PRO A 9 -25.91 14.92 18.82
N SER A 10 -25.24 13.79 19.07
CA SER A 10 -24.11 13.30 18.28
C SER A 10 -24.49 13.19 16.80
N PRO A 11 -23.61 13.58 15.85
CA PRO A 11 -23.86 13.32 14.44
C PRO A 11 -23.72 11.80 14.19
N GLY A 12 -24.83 11.18 13.81
CA GLY A 12 -24.87 9.80 13.33
C GLY A 12 -24.05 9.59 12.04
N PRO A 13 -23.88 8.34 11.59
CA PRO A 13 -23.04 8.03 10.44
C PRO A 13 -23.63 8.67 9.18
N GLU A 14 -22.94 9.64 8.60
CA GLU A 14 -23.28 10.25 7.32
C GLU A 14 -23.37 9.18 6.23
N SER A 15 -24.60 8.81 5.88
CA SER A 15 -24.92 8.13 4.63
C SER A 15 -24.75 9.13 3.48
N SER A 16 -23.52 9.30 3.02
CA SER A 16 -23.23 10.08 1.82
C SER A 16 -23.52 9.22 0.59
N ASN A 17 -24.52 9.60 -0.20
CA ASN A 17 -24.84 9.12 -1.56
C ASN A 17 -23.71 9.39 -2.59
N GLU A 18 -22.46 9.49 -2.16
CA GLU A 18 -21.32 9.69 -3.07
C GLU A 18 -21.05 8.41 -3.86
N PRO A 19 -20.82 8.51 -5.19
CA PRO A 19 -20.50 7.35 -6.02
C PRO A 19 -19.26 6.64 -5.49
N THR A 20 -19.36 5.32 -5.28
CA THR A 20 -18.21 4.49 -4.90
C THR A 20 -17.12 4.61 -5.98
N PRO A 21 -15.86 4.89 -5.61
CA PRO A 21 -14.78 5.00 -6.58
C PRO A 21 -14.55 3.66 -7.27
N GLN A 22 -14.63 3.63 -8.60
CA GLN A 22 -14.35 2.43 -9.37
C GLN A 22 -12.85 2.14 -9.40
N LEU A 23 -12.44 1.06 -8.75
CA LEU A 23 -11.06 0.59 -8.71
C LEU A 23 -10.88 -0.56 -9.70
N ASN A 24 -9.93 -0.42 -10.62
CA ASN A 24 -9.62 -1.44 -11.61
C ASN A 24 -8.72 -2.53 -11.00
N ILE A 25 -9.31 -3.42 -10.22
CA ILE A 25 -8.62 -4.52 -9.54
C ILE A 25 -8.85 -5.81 -10.36
N PRO A 26 -7.80 -6.55 -10.76
CA PRO A 26 -7.97 -7.83 -11.44
C PRO A 26 -8.72 -8.82 -10.55
N PRO A 27 -9.72 -9.56 -11.08
CA PRO A 27 -10.60 -10.41 -10.27
C PRO A 27 -9.84 -11.54 -9.55
N ASP A 28 -8.81 -12.10 -10.18
CA ASP A 28 -8.04 -13.24 -9.62
C ASP A 28 -6.91 -12.83 -8.67
N ILE A 29 -6.77 -11.54 -8.36
CA ILE A 29 -5.54 -11.07 -7.70
C ILE A 29 -5.40 -11.57 -6.26
N LEU A 30 -6.52 -11.75 -5.54
CA LEU A 30 -6.51 -12.30 -4.18
C LEU A 30 -6.12 -13.79 -4.19
N ARG A 31 -6.60 -14.54 -5.19
CA ARG A 31 -6.23 -15.94 -5.39
C ARG A 31 -4.74 -16.06 -5.69
N LEU A 32 -4.24 -15.29 -6.67
CA LEU A 32 -2.81 -15.25 -7.02
C LEU A 32 -1.95 -14.84 -5.83
N ARG A 33 -2.45 -13.94 -4.98
CA ARG A 33 -1.78 -13.48 -3.77
C ARG A 33 -1.64 -14.59 -2.74
N ALA A 34 -2.69 -15.37 -2.51
CA ALA A 34 -2.61 -16.56 -1.66
C ALA A 34 -1.68 -17.64 -2.25
N GLU A 35 -1.77 -17.86 -3.57
CA GLU A 35 -0.97 -18.84 -4.30
C GLU A 35 0.54 -18.53 -4.23
N ILE A 36 0.94 -17.27 -4.43
CA ILE A 36 2.35 -16.83 -4.34
C ILE A 36 2.84 -16.71 -2.88
N PHE A 37 1.92 -16.52 -1.93
CA PHE A 37 2.27 -16.59 -0.51
C PHE A 37 2.60 -18.03 -0.10
N ALA A 38 1.73 -18.99 -0.41
CA ALA A 38 1.97 -20.40 -0.12
C ALA A 38 3.12 -20.98 -0.96
N LEU A 39 3.08 -20.75 -2.28
CA LEU A 39 4.05 -21.18 -3.29
C LEU A 39 4.51 -22.64 -3.11
N GLU A 40 3.54 -23.55 -3.13
CA GLU A 40 3.77 -25.00 -2.98
C GLU A 40 4.49 -25.60 -4.19
N SER A 41 4.21 -25.08 -5.38
CA SER A 41 4.84 -25.47 -6.64
C SER A 41 5.49 -24.27 -7.33
N PRO A 42 6.52 -24.49 -8.18
CA PRO A 42 7.08 -23.43 -8.99
C PRO A 42 6.07 -22.88 -9.99
N ILE A 43 6.00 -21.55 -10.10
CA ILE A 43 5.12 -20.85 -11.04
C ILE A 43 5.99 -20.24 -12.13
N THR A 44 5.64 -20.49 -13.40
CA THR A 44 6.29 -19.85 -14.55
C THR A 44 5.26 -19.04 -15.32
N VAL A 45 5.54 -17.75 -15.49
CA VAL A 45 4.67 -16.80 -16.19
C VAL A 45 5.50 -15.96 -17.16
N SER A 46 4.86 -15.29 -18.12
CA SER A 46 5.57 -14.32 -18.98
C SER A 46 6.09 -13.13 -18.16
N VAL A 47 7.12 -12.45 -18.65
CA VAL A 47 7.65 -11.22 -18.01
C VAL A 47 6.58 -10.14 -17.89
N THR A 48 5.73 -9.98 -18.90
CA THR A 48 4.65 -8.98 -18.91
C THR A 48 3.61 -9.28 -17.82
N GLU A 49 3.16 -10.53 -17.75
CA GLU A 49 2.21 -10.98 -16.73
C GLU A 49 2.80 -10.85 -15.32
N PHE A 50 4.06 -11.26 -15.15
CA PHE A 50 4.78 -11.09 -13.89
C PHE A 50 4.79 -9.62 -13.44
N ASN A 51 5.20 -8.69 -14.30
CA ASN A 51 5.27 -7.27 -13.93
C ASN A 51 3.88 -6.70 -13.58
N ASN A 52 2.83 -7.15 -14.27
CA ASN A 52 1.46 -6.73 -14.00
C ASN A 52 0.91 -7.29 -12.68
N ALA A 53 1.24 -8.54 -12.33
CA ALA A 53 0.81 -9.17 -11.09
C ALA A 53 1.67 -8.76 -9.88
N TRP A 54 2.98 -8.64 -10.06
CA TRP A 54 3.95 -8.44 -8.97
C TRP A 54 3.69 -7.15 -8.18
N LYS A 55 3.19 -6.10 -8.82
CA LYS A 55 2.81 -4.84 -8.13
C LYS A 55 1.72 -5.01 -7.06
N TYR A 56 0.98 -6.11 -7.06
CA TYR A 56 -0.01 -6.46 -6.04
C TYR A 56 0.56 -7.38 -4.95
N LEU A 57 1.83 -7.81 -5.08
CA LEU A 57 2.46 -8.86 -4.27
C LEU A 57 3.78 -8.40 -3.64
N ASP A 58 4.32 -7.28 -4.12
CA ASP A 58 5.61 -6.70 -3.74
C ASP A 58 5.74 -6.32 -2.25
N ASN A 59 4.64 -6.29 -1.50
CA ASN A 59 4.67 -6.12 -0.05
C ASN A 59 5.08 -7.40 0.70
N ILE A 60 4.91 -8.58 0.08
CA ILE A 60 5.21 -9.89 0.69
C ILE A 60 6.71 -10.13 0.74
N TYR A 61 7.43 -9.80 -0.33
CA TYR A 61 8.82 -10.17 -0.52
C TYR A 61 9.74 -8.96 -0.69
N VAL A 62 10.92 -8.98 -0.07
CA VAL A 62 11.96 -7.96 -0.21
C VAL A 62 13.14 -8.54 -0.96
N ARG A 63 13.64 -7.80 -1.96
CA ARG A 63 14.83 -8.19 -2.72
C ARG A 63 16.04 -8.20 -1.79
N ASN A 64 16.78 -9.31 -1.81
CA ASN A 64 18.03 -9.45 -1.05
C ASN A 64 19.25 -9.28 -1.97
N GLN A 65 19.38 -10.14 -2.98
CA GLN A 65 20.53 -10.14 -3.89
C GLN A 65 20.11 -10.61 -5.29
N ALA A 66 20.88 -10.23 -6.30
CA ALA A 66 20.70 -10.68 -7.68
C ALA A 66 22.00 -11.28 -8.21
N ARG A 67 21.88 -12.33 -9.04
CA ARG A 67 22.97 -12.94 -9.79
C ARG A 67 22.66 -12.84 -11.26
N TYR A 68 23.55 -12.19 -12.00
CA TYR A 68 23.43 -11.96 -13.42
C TYR A 68 24.29 -12.99 -14.16
N GLY A 69 23.63 -13.95 -14.80
CA GLY A 69 24.26 -14.84 -15.76
C GLY A 69 24.05 -14.34 -17.19
N GLN A 70 24.80 -14.90 -18.13
CA GLN A 70 24.77 -14.47 -19.54
C GLN A 70 23.39 -14.59 -20.20
N LYS A 71 22.61 -15.62 -19.84
CA LYS A 71 21.26 -15.87 -20.38
C LYS A 71 20.15 -15.73 -19.34
N LYS A 72 20.48 -15.75 -18.06
CA LYS A 72 19.49 -15.80 -16.98
C LYS A 72 19.89 -14.90 -15.82
N THR A 73 18.91 -14.18 -15.28
CA THR A 73 19.07 -13.38 -14.06
C THR A 73 18.30 -14.03 -12.93
N THR A 74 18.99 -14.41 -11.86
CA THR A 74 18.35 -14.98 -10.65
C THR A 74 18.31 -13.93 -9.56
N THR A 75 17.12 -13.57 -9.10
CA THR A 75 16.94 -12.65 -7.98
C THR A 75 16.40 -13.41 -6.77
N TYR A 76 17.05 -13.24 -5.63
CA TYR A 76 16.66 -13.83 -4.36
C TYR A 76 15.86 -12.82 -3.56
N TYR A 77 14.74 -13.28 -3.01
CA TYR A 77 13.90 -12.50 -2.13
C TYR A 77 13.66 -13.22 -0.82
N TRP A 78 13.51 -12.43 0.24
CA TRP A 78 13.14 -12.89 1.57
C TRP A 78 11.73 -12.39 1.90
N CYS A 79 10.99 -13.12 2.72
CA CYS A 79 9.73 -12.60 3.26
C CYS A 79 9.97 -11.24 3.94
N ARG A 80 9.06 -10.28 3.81
CA ARG A 80 9.16 -8.95 4.41
C ARG A 80 9.39 -8.99 5.93
N LEU A 81 8.90 -10.03 6.59
CA LEU A 81 8.98 -10.25 8.03
C LEU A 81 10.18 -11.12 8.44
N TRP A 82 11.21 -11.23 7.59
CA TRP A 82 12.39 -12.07 7.82
C TRP A 82 13.26 -11.67 9.02
N ARG A 83 13.19 -10.41 9.46
CA ARG A 83 14.07 -9.92 10.52
C ARG A 83 13.71 -10.60 11.84
N THR A 84 14.71 -11.17 12.49
CA THR A 84 14.61 -11.84 13.80
C THR A 84 14.83 -10.89 14.96
N LYS A 85 15.55 -9.79 14.74
CA LYS A 85 15.80 -8.75 15.75
C LYS A 85 14.95 -7.53 15.48
N ALA A 86 14.41 -6.97 16.56
CA ALA A 86 13.76 -5.68 16.53
C ALA A 86 14.79 -4.62 16.11
N TYR A 87 14.30 -3.52 15.54
CA TYR A 87 15.18 -2.39 15.30
C TYR A 87 15.54 -1.75 16.64
N GLU A 88 16.83 -1.75 16.97
CA GLU A 88 17.36 -1.03 18.11
C GLU A 88 17.79 0.38 17.66
N PRO A 89 17.05 1.42 18.08
CA PRO A 89 17.41 2.81 17.79
C PRO A 89 18.69 3.21 18.52
N SER A 90 19.58 3.92 17.83
CA SER A 90 20.85 4.40 18.39
C SER A 90 20.72 5.56 19.38
N VAL A 91 19.53 6.14 19.52
CA VAL A 91 19.24 7.29 20.38
C VAL A 91 18.04 7.00 21.27
N SER A 92 18.07 7.56 22.48
CA SER A 92 16.97 7.51 23.47
C SER A 92 15.67 8.06 22.89
N ASP A 93 14.53 7.66 23.45
CA ASP A 93 13.21 8.05 22.95
C ASP A 93 12.97 9.58 23.06
N GLU A 94 13.55 10.21 24.07
CA GLU A 94 13.47 11.66 24.34
C GLU A 94 14.18 12.48 23.26
N GLN A 95 15.25 11.94 22.69
CA GLN A 95 16.05 12.61 21.67
C GLN A 95 15.50 12.42 20.24
N ARG A 96 14.44 11.61 20.07
CA ARG A 96 13.87 11.37 18.74
C ARG A 96 12.93 12.49 18.32
N LYS A 97 13.24 13.08 17.16
CA LYS A 97 12.33 14.01 16.45
C LYS A 97 10.95 13.43 16.14
N ARG A 98 10.82 12.09 16.07
CA ARG A 98 9.55 11.38 15.84
C ARG A 98 9.51 10.11 16.68
N LYS A 99 8.48 9.97 17.50
CA LYS A 99 8.17 8.71 18.19
C LYS A 99 7.69 7.70 17.14
N ARG A 100 8.47 6.63 16.94
CA ARG A 100 8.14 5.55 16.01
C ARG A 100 8.07 4.26 16.80
N THR A 101 6.91 3.62 16.80
CA THR A 101 6.75 2.29 17.38
C THR A 101 7.61 1.30 16.60
N VAL A 102 8.53 0.64 17.32
CA VAL A 102 9.28 -0.49 16.79
C VAL A 102 8.31 -1.68 16.72
N ARG A 103 8.27 -2.36 15.57
CA ARG A 103 7.44 -3.56 15.41
C ARG A 103 8.20 -4.77 15.94
N GLU A 104 7.50 -5.66 16.61
CA GLU A 104 8.07 -6.94 17.03
C GLU A 104 8.50 -7.76 15.80
N PRO A 105 9.72 -8.33 15.83
CA PRO A 105 10.22 -9.16 14.76
C PRO A 105 9.52 -10.53 14.77
N ILE A 106 9.04 -10.99 13.60
CA ILE A 106 8.51 -12.35 13.46
C ILE A 106 9.63 -13.35 13.11
N GLY A 107 10.68 -12.92 12.41
CA GLY A 107 11.76 -13.82 11.99
C GLY A 107 11.31 -14.87 10.97
N CYS A 108 10.51 -14.48 9.97
CA CYS A 108 9.99 -15.41 8.98
C CYS A 108 11.12 -16.05 8.14
N PRO A 109 11.23 -17.39 8.11
CA PRO A 109 12.30 -18.08 7.39
C PRO A 109 12.11 -18.13 5.87
N CYS A 110 10.90 -17.84 5.37
CA CYS A 110 10.53 -18.04 3.98
C CYS A 110 11.38 -17.20 3.01
N ARG A 111 11.88 -17.88 1.97
CA ARG A 111 12.68 -17.28 0.88
C ARG A 111 12.15 -17.77 -0.45
N ILE A 112 12.24 -16.93 -1.46
CA ILE A 112 11.95 -17.31 -2.84
C ILE A 112 13.11 -16.89 -3.73
N ARG A 113 13.21 -17.55 -4.89
CA ARG A 113 14.05 -17.10 -5.99
C ARG A 113 13.19 -16.91 -7.23
N ILE A 114 13.50 -15.87 -7.99
CA ILE A 114 12.85 -15.57 -9.25
C ILE A 114 13.92 -15.60 -10.33
N VAL A 115 13.75 -16.47 -11.31
CA VAL A 115 14.66 -16.63 -12.44
C VAL A 115 14.04 -15.99 -13.67
N SER A 116 14.72 -15.01 -14.24
CA SER A 116 14.43 -14.43 -15.56
C SER A 116 15.25 -15.13 -16.62
N ASP A 117 14.63 -15.54 -17.72
CA ASP A 117 15.31 -15.89 -18.98
C ASP A 117 15.10 -14.85 -20.09
N GLY A 118 14.46 -13.70 -19.76
CA GLY A 118 14.13 -12.63 -20.69
C GLY A 118 12.70 -12.70 -21.26
N TYR A 119 12.09 -13.88 -21.27
CA TYR A 119 10.72 -14.09 -21.79
C TYR A 119 9.76 -14.51 -20.68
N TYR A 120 10.26 -15.36 -19.79
CA TYR A 120 9.55 -15.94 -18.67
C TYR A 120 10.23 -15.62 -17.34
N MET A 121 9.39 -15.60 -16.31
CA MET A 121 9.75 -15.46 -14.91
C MET A 121 9.31 -16.73 -14.18
N THR A 122 10.28 -17.49 -13.66
CA THR A 122 10.00 -18.66 -12.82
C THR A 122 10.23 -18.31 -11.36
N ILE A 123 9.17 -18.40 -10.55
CA ILE A 123 9.17 -18.19 -9.11
C ILE A 123 9.28 -19.55 -8.42
N THR A 124 10.23 -19.70 -7.49
CA THR A 124 10.41 -20.94 -6.74
C THR A 124 10.62 -20.64 -5.26
N ARG A 125 9.90 -21.34 -4.38
CA ARG A 125 10.09 -21.26 -2.93
C ARG A 125 11.34 -22.03 -2.48
N GLY A 126 11.97 -21.53 -1.43
CA GLY A 126 12.95 -22.28 -0.65
C GLY A 126 12.30 -23.41 0.16
N LYS A 127 13.10 -24.03 1.04
CA LYS A 127 12.64 -25.18 1.85
C LYS A 127 11.63 -24.79 2.92
N GLU A 128 11.80 -23.64 3.54
CA GLU A 128 11.03 -23.22 4.71
C GLU A 128 9.80 -22.40 4.29
N PRO A 129 8.59 -22.76 4.75
CA PRO A 129 7.37 -22.00 4.48
C PRO A 129 7.29 -20.73 5.36
N HIS A 130 6.25 -19.92 5.16
CA HIS A 130 5.96 -18.81 6.07
C HIS A 130 5.49 -19.34 7.43
N ASN A 131 5.82 -18.61 8.50
CA ASN A 131 5.42 -18.90 9.88
C ASN A 131 4.38 -17.89 10.41
N HIS A 132 3.73 -17.17 9.51
CA HIS A 132 2.72 -16.16 9.82
C HIS A 132 1.63 -16.18 8.76
N ASP A 133 0.49 -15.57 9.08
CA ASP A 133 -0.57 -15.36 8.10
C ASP A 133 -0.25 -14.16 7.18
N ILE A 134 -0.87 -14.15 5.99
CA ILE A 134 -0.69 -13.08 5.01
C ILE A 134 -1.10 -11.70 5.55
N SER A 135 -2.09 -11.63 6.45
CA SER A 135 -2.55 -10.38 7.05
C SER A 135 -1.49 -9.66 7.90
N ALA A 136 -0.45 -10.37 8.37
CA ALA A 136 0.68 -9.74 9.05
C ALA A 136 1.44 -8.72 8.17
N LEU A 137 1.21 -8.76 6.84
CA LEU A 137 1.83 -7.88 5.86
C LEU A 137 0.98 -6.65 5.52
N ASP A 138 -0.26 -6.57 6.01
CA ASP A 138 -1.23 -5.53 5.63
C ASP A 138 -0.82 -4.12 6.03
N TYR A 139 0.12 -4.00 6.97
CA TYR A 139 0.74 -2.70 7.32
C TYR A 139 1.56 -2.09 6.17
N LYS A 140 1.89 -2.88 5.14
CA LYS A 140 2.55 -2.41 3.92
C LYS A 140 1.62 -2.50 2.72
N LEU A 141 1.21 -1.32 2.28
CA LEU A 141 0.63 -1.06 0.98
C LEU A 141 1.49 -1.61 -0.14
N THR A 142 0.86 -2.37 -1.03
CA THR A 142 1.40 -2.80 -2.32
C THR A 142 1.59 -1.59 -3.25
N THR A 143 2.43 -1.73 -4.27
CA THR A 143 2.55 -0.68 -5.30
C THR A 143 1.22 -0.43 -5.99
N ALA A 144 0.48 -1.48 -6.33
CA ALA A 144 -0.83 -1.37 -6.97
C ALA A 144 -1.87 -0.64 -6.12
N ALA A 145 -1.94 -0.90 -4.80
CA ALA A 145 -2.86 -0.19 -3.92
C ALA A 145 -2.61 1.32 -3.93
N ARG A 146 -1.34 1.74 -3.97
CA ARG A 146 -0.97 3.16 -4.06
C ARG A 146 -1.32 3.76 -5.42
N GLU A 147 -1.09 3.02 -6.51
CA GLU A 147 -1.46 3.45 -7.86
C GLU A 147 -2.96 3.63 -8.02
N LEU A 148 -3.75 2.66 -7.53
CA LEU A 148 -5.21 2.73 -7.55
C LEU A 148 -5.71 3.90 -6.71
N ALA A 149 -5.16 4.08 -5.51
CA ALA A 149 -5.50 5.21 -4.66
C ALA A 149 -5.19 6.55 -5.35
N ALA A 150 -4.00 6.64 -5.93
CA ALA A 150 -3.55 7.82 -6.65
C ALA A 150 -4.46 8.17 -7.83
N GLN A 151 -4.79 7.18 -8.67
CA GLN A 151 -5.67 7.36 -9.82
C GLN A 151 -7.08 7.78 -9.40
N ALA A 152 -7.66 7.15 -8.38
CA ALA A 152 -8.99 7.49 -7.90
C ALA A 152 -9.03 8.91 -7.31
N VAL A 153 -8.06 9.28 -6.48
CA VAL A 153 -7.99 10.64 -5.90
C VAL A 153 -7.72 11.69 -6.99
N ALA A 154 -6.86 11.40 -7.98
CA ALA A 154 -6.62 12.30 -9.10
C ALA A 154 -7.86 12.51 -9.97
N LYS A 155 -8.72 11.49 -10.12
CA LYS A 155 -10.04 11.58 -10.77
C LYS A 155 -11.07 12.36 -9.94
N GLY A 156 -10.73 12.77 -8.73
CA GLY A 156 -11.57 13.57 -7.84
C GLY A 156 -12.32 12.77 -6.78
N SER A 157 -12.05 11.47 -6.63
CA SER A 157 -12.67 10.67 -5.57
C SER A 157 -12.16 11.08 -4.18
N ARG A 158 -13.07 11.13 -3.21
CA ARG A 158 -12.75 11.48 -1.82
C ARG A 158 -11.77 10.45 -1.21
N PRO A 159 -10.63 10.86 -0.62
CA PRO A 159 -9.62 9.93 -0.13
C PRO A 159 -10.12 8.91 0.91
N SER A 160 -11.13 9.25 1.72
CA SER A 160 -11.71 8.34 2.69
C SER A 160 -12.52 7.21 2.02
N LEU A 161 -13.27 7.51 0.96
CA LEU A 161 -13.99 6.51 0.19
C LEU A 161 -13.03 5.58 -0.55
N VAL A 162 -11.97 6.14 -1.13
CA VAL A 162 -10.90 5.37 -1.79
C VAL A 162 -10.22 4.42 -0.81
N ALA A 163 -9.87 4.90 0.39
CA ALA A 163 -9.28 4.06 1.43
C ALA A 163 -10.24 2.95 1.90
N ARG A 164 -11.54 3.26 2.04
CA ARG A 164 -12.57 2.27 2.39
C ARG A 164 -12.70 1.20 1.32
N GLU A 165 -12.81 1.58 0.06
CA GLU A 165 -12.97 0.65 -1.06
C GLU A 165 -11.74 -0.25 -1.24
N LEU A 166 -10.54 0.32 -1.11
CA LEU A 166 -9.31 -0.48 -1.12
C LEU A 166 -9.26 -1.51 0.01
N LYS A 167 -9.74 -1.17 1.22
CA LYS A 167 -9.83 -2.15 2.31
C LYS A 167 -10.82 -3.27 1.98
N ASN A 168 -12.01 -2.91 1.49
CA ASN A 168 -13.05 -3.87 1.12
C ASN A 168 -12.57 -4.86 0.04
N SER A 169 -11.72 -4.39 -0.88
CA SER A 169 -11.14 -5.24 -1.94
C SER A 169 -10.05 -6.22 -1.46
N GLY A 170 -9.59 -6.13 -0.21
CA GLY A 170 -8.51 -6.97 0.34
C GLY A 170 -7.09 -6.59 -0.11
N ILE A 171 -6.93 -5.65 -1.07
CA ILE A 171 -5.61 -5.17 -1.54
C ILE A 171 -5.11 -3.96 -0.75
N GLY A 172 -6.02 -3.23 -0.08
CA GLY A 172 -5.71 -1.99 0.64
C GLY A 172 -4.97 -2.16 1.95
N GLY A 173 -4.98 -3.35 2.56
CA GLY A 173 -4.39 -3.58 3.88
C GLY A 173 -4.81 -2.50 4.90
N GLN A 174 -3.85 -1.92 5.62
CA GLN A 174 -4.08 -0.86 6.60
C GLN A 174 -4.06 0.57 6.03
N ILE A 175 -4.45 0.76 4.76
CA ILE A 175 -4.47 2.09 4.13
C ILE A 175 -5.29 3.12 4.93
N THR A 176 -4.79 4.34 5.05
CA THR A 176 -5.53 5.45 5.64
C THR A 176 -5.98 6.47 4.58
N SER A 177 -6.98 7.29 4.90
CA SER A 177 -7.39 8.41 4.03
C SER A 177 -6.22 9.36 3.73
N LYS A 178 -5.30 9.51 4.68
CA LYS A 178 -4.07 10.30 4.50
C LYS A 178 -3.11 9.67 3.51
N ASP A 179 -2.97 8.34 3.53
CA ASP A 179 -2.15 7.63 2.55
C ASP A 179 -2.72 7.77 1.13
N ALA A 180 -4.04 7.62 0.99
CA ALA A 180 -4.71 7.83 -0.30
C ALA A 180 -4.52 9.27 -0.82
N TRP A 181 -4.68 10.26 0.05
CA TRP A 181 -4.47 11.66 -0.30
C TRP A 181 -3.01 11.95 -0.70
N ASN A 182 -2.05 11.44 0.06
CA ASN A 182 -0.62 11.57 -0.26
C ASN A 182 -0.29 10.93 -1.62
N ALA A 183 -0.84 9.75 -1.91
CA ALA A 183 -0.65 9.06 -3.19
C ALA A 183 -1.17 9.90 -4.36
N GLY A 184 -2.38 10.48 -4.23
CA GLY A 184 -2.96 11.37 -5.24
C GLY A 184 -2.11 12.62 -5.48
N ASN A 185 -1.66 13.31 -4.44
CA ASN A 185 -0.79 14.49 -4.58
C ASN A 185 0.51 14.19 -5.33
N VAL A 186 1.17 13.08 -5.01
CA VAL A 186 2.41 12.67 -5.69
C VAL A 186 2.13 12.40 -7.17
N TRP A 187 1.01 11.76 -7.48
CA TRP A 187 0.64 11.42 -8.85
C TRP A 187 0.34 12.64 -9.70
N VAL A 188 -0.46 13.57 -9.17
CA VAL A 188 -0.75 14.88 -9.78
C VAL A 188 0.56 15.65 -10.02
N SER A 189 1.45 15.73 -9.04
CA SER A 189 2.74 16.43 -9.20
C SER A 189 3.65 15.84 -10.29
N ARG A 190 3.43 14.57 -10.68
CA ARG A 190 4.23 13.85 -11.67
C ARG A 190 3.63 13.88 -13.08
N LYS A 191 2.32 14.10 -13.24
CA LYS A 191 1.64 14.00 -14.56
C LYS A 191 0.89 15.23 -15.05
N GLU A 192 0.39 16.14 -14.20
CA GLU A 192 -0.24 17.44 -14.57
C GLU A 192 -0.95 18.08 -13.36
N GLY A 193 -1.22 19.38 -13.42
CA GLY A 193 -1.70 20.23 -12.31
C GLY A 193 -2.95 19.76 -11.54
N ARG A 194 -3.10 20.27 -10.31
CA ARG A 194 -4.13 19.86 -9.33
C ARG A 194 -5.58 19.96 -9.85
N PRO A 195 -6.45 18.96 -9.55
CA PRO A 195 -7.91 19.05 -9.71
C PRO A 195 -8.49 20.31 -9.07
N ALA A 196 -9.60 20.84 -9.61
CA ALA A 196 -10.16 22.14 -9.22
C ALA A 196 -10.50 22.26 -7.71
N TRP A 197 -11.00 21.19 -7.09
CA TRP A 197 -11.30 21.15 -5.64
C TRP A 197 -10.04 21.02 -4.75
N GLN A 198 -8.91 20.66 -5.34
CA GLN A 198 -7.60 20.50 -4.69
C GLN A 198 -6.74 21.78 -4.82
N LYS A 199 -7.21 22.76 -5.60
CA LYS A 199 -6.67 24.12 -5.60
C LYS A 199 -7.18 24.81 -4.33
N HIS A 200 -6.31 24.96 -3.33
CA HIS A 200 -6.58 25.89 -2.23
C HIS A 200 -6.60 27.31 -2.82
N TYR A 201 -7.79 27.88 -2.98
CA TYR A 201 -7.92 29.32 -3.14
C TYR A 201 -7.75 29.93 -1.75
N PRO A 202 -6.76 30.80 -1.51
CA PRO A 202 -6.66 31.50 -0.24
C PRO A 202 -7.97 32.25 -0.01
N LYS A 203 -8.67 31.93 1.08
CA LYS A 203 -9.74 32.79 1.56
C LYS A 203 -9.07 34.07 2.04
N ASN A 204 -9.42 35.18 1.40
CA ASN A 204 -9.07 36.57 1.73
C ASN A 204 -7.72 37.06 1.18
N VAL A 205 -7.74 37.55 -0.05
CA VAL A 205 -7.03 38.80 -0.37
C VAL A 205 -8.13 39.85 -0.50
N GLY A 206 -8.42 40.54 0.59
CA GLY A 206 -9.34 41.67 0.57
C GLY A 206 -8.79 42.72 -0.38
N PHE A 207 -9.54 43.01 -1.45
CA PHE A 207 -9.34 44.19 -2.27
C PHE A 207 -9.63 45.42 -1.38
N PHE A 208 -8.58 46.03 -0.82
CA PHE A 208 -8.66 47.41 -0.37
C PHE A 208 -8.43 48.28 -1.61
N LEU A 209 -9.53 48.72 -2.23
CA LEU A 209 -9.52 49.89 -3.08
C LEU A 209 -9.39 51.10 -2.13
N ILE A 210 -8.29 51.82 -2.23
CA ILE A 210 -8.17 53.17 -1.68
C ILE A 210 -8.01 54.08 -2.89
N GLY A 211 -8.97 54.99 -3.04
CA GLY A 211 -8.93 56.08 -4.01
C GLY A 211 -8.07 57.25 -3.55
#